data_AF-A0A2Z3HHN0-F1
#
_entry.id   AF-A0A2Z3HHN0-F1
#
_cell.length_a   1.000
_cell.length_b   1.000
_cell.length_c   1.000
_cell.angle_alpha   90.00
_cell.angle_beta   90.00
_cell.angle_gamma   90.00
#
_symmetry.space_group_name_H-M   'P 1'
#
loop_
_entity.id
_entity.type
_entity.pdbx_description
1 polymer ?
#
loop_
_entity_poly.entity_id
_entity_poly.type
_entity_poly.pdbx_seq_one_letter_code
_entity_poly.pdbx_strand_id
1 'polypeptide(L)'
;MTGGLLLAAGLVLVGLFTGARQRQTLRALGAEPFLPDVDRAYRRGLARRRTVTSAILVLIGALIAGYYVSGMDARMDAIPERDRPALPDGADDPRPAEGKQFARLVAVYWSVVMGLVFVAVCLAVKDFWATRTYWMARYKELRADHETKLQRDLAVHRQQRLNARVPGLKPPEDDTATDEPPV
;
A
#
# COMPACT_ATOMS: atom_id res chain seq x y z
N MET A 1 -13.21 -0.69 -26.31
CA MET A 1 -14.15 -0.94 -25.20
C MET A 1 -13.66 -1.96 -24.17
N THR A 2 -13.17 -3.16 -24.54
CA THR A 2 -12.80 -4.21 -23.58
C THR A 2 -11.65 -3.85 -22.64
N GLY A 3 -10.61 -3.16 -23.14
CA GLY A 3 -9.43 -2.82 -22.34
C GLY A 3 -9.71 -1.95 -21.10
N GLY A 4 -10.58 -0.94 -21.23
CA GLY A 4 -10.93 -0.04 -20.11
C GLY A 4 -11.71 -0.73 -19.01
N LEU A 5 -12.65 -1.62 -19.38
CA LEU A 5 -13.41 -2.43 -18.43
C LEU A 5 -12.53 -3.45 -17.69
N LEU A 6 -11.56 -4.07 -18.38
CA LEU A 6 -10.61 -4.98 -17.75
C LEU A 6 -9.73 -4.25 -16.74
N LEU A 7 -9.26 -3.04 -17.06
CA LEU A 7 -8.48 -2.21 -16.15
C LEU A 7 -9.30 -1.78 -14.93
N ALA A 8 -10.55 -1.36 -15.14
CA ALA A 8 -11.48 -1.00 -14.05
C ALA A 8 -11.76 -2.21 -13.14
N ALA A 9 -12.03 -3.38 -13.72
CA ALA A 9 -12.23 -4.62 -12.98
C ALA A 9 -10.97 -5.00 -12.18
N GLY A 10 -9.78 -4.88 -12.78
CA GLY A 10 -8.50 -5.10 -12.11
C GLY A 10 -8.30 -4.17 -10.90
N LEU A 11 -8.57 -2.87 -11.06
CA LEU A 11 -8.51 -1.88 -9.97
C LEU A 11 -9.45 -2.24 -8.82
N VAL A 12 -10.69 -2.61 -9.14
CA VAL A 12 -11.69 -3.00 -8.13
C VAL A 12 -11.26 -4.28 -7.41
N LEU A 13 -10.83 -5.31 -8.15
CA LEU A 13 -10.37 -6.58 -7.56
C LEU A 13 -9.16 -6.38 -6.66
N VAL A 14 -8.16 -5.62 -7.10
CA VAL A 14 -6.97 -5.29 -6.30
C VAL A 14 -7.36 -4.49 -5.06
N GLY A 15 -8.25 -3.50 -5.20
CA GLY A 15 -8.74 -2.70 -4.08
C GLY A 15 -9.48 -3.55 -3.04
N LEU A 16 -10.39 -4.43 -3.48
CA LEU A 16 -11.13 -5.33 -2.60
C LEU A 16 -10.22 -6.37 -1.93
N PHE A 17 -9.32 -7.00 -2.69
CA PHE A 17 -8.39 -7.99 -2.17
C PHE A 17 -7.47 -7.39 -1.11
N THR A 18 -6.86 -6.23 -1.40
CA THR A 18 -5.98 -5.54 -0.44
C THR A 18 -6.74 -5.08 0.80
N GLY A 19 -7.96 -4.57 0.64
CA GLY A 19 -8.83 -4.18 1.75
C GLY A 19 -9.23 -5.37 2.64
N ALA A 20 -9.58 -6.52 2.04
CA ALA A 20 -9.92 -7.74 2.77
C ALA A 20 -8.73 -8.26 3.59
N ARG A 21 -7.54 -8.31 2.99
CA ARG A 21 -6.31 -8.74 3.67
C ARG A 21 -5.98 -7.83 4.87
N GLN A 22 -6.17 -6.52 4.73
CA GLN A 22 -5.92 -5.58 5.83
C GLN A 22 -6.94 -5.71 6.97
N ARG A 23 -8.21 -5.97 6.66
CA ARG A 23 -9.21 -6.28 7.69
C ARG A 23 -8.85 -7.55 8.46
N GLN A 24 -8.33 -8.57 7.78
CA GLN A 24 -7.83 -9.78 8.44
C GLN A 24 -6.64 -9.45 9.34
N THR A 25 -5.68 -8.64 8.89
CA THR A 25 -4.54 -8.20 9.73
C THR A 25 -5.01 -7.43 10.97
N LEU A 26 -6.00 -6.55 10.84
CA LEU A 26 -6.58 -5.83 11.98
C LEU A 26 -7.27 -6.76 12.98
N ARG A 27 -7.96 -7.80 12.49
CA ARG A 27 -8.56 -8.83 13.36
C ARG A 27 -7.50 -9.65 14.07
N ALA A 28 -6.45 -10.07 13.36
CA ALA A 28 -5.33 -10.80 13.95
C ALA A 28 -4.59 -9.97 15.02
N LEU A 29 -4.43 -8.66 14.81
CA LEU A 29 -3.83 -7.74 15.79
C LEU A 29 -4.62 -7.62 17.10
N GLY A 30 -5.92 -7.88 17.07
CA GLY A 30 -6.73 -7.96 18.27
C GLY A 30 -6.44 -9.20 19.12
N ALA A 31 -5.84 -10.24 18.53
CA ALA A 31 -5.60 -11.53 19.17
C ALA A 31 -4.21 -11.65 19.84
N GLU A 32 -3.30 -10.69 19.64
CA GLU A 32 -1.95 -10.67 20.23
C GLU A 32 -1.85 -9.67 21.39
N PRO A 33 -2.16 -10.06 22.65
CA PRO A 33 -2.18 -9.16 23.79
C PRO A 33 -0.78 -8.64 24.20
N PHE A 34 0.29 -9.38 23.89
CA PHE A 34 1.66 -9.08 24.32
C PHE A 34 2.44 -8.11 23.42
N LEU A 35 1.80 -7.53 22.39
CA LEU A 35 2.47 -6.55 21.53
C LEU A 35 2.67 -5.22 22.28
N PRO A 36 3.88 -4.61 22.26
CA PRO A 36 4.10 -3.27 22.80
C PRO A 36 3.11 -2.25 22.23
N ASP A 37 2.62 -1.32 23.07
CA ASP A 37 1.57 -0.37 22.67
C ASP A 37 1.97 0.53 21.49
N VAL A 38 3.27 0.86 21.39
CA VAL A 38 3.84 1.64 20.28
C VAL A 38 3.70 0.90 18.95
N ASP A 39 4.02 -0.40 18.92
CA ASP A 39 3.90 -1.23 17.72
C ASP A 39 2.43 -1.42 17.32
N ARG A 40 1.54 -1.53 18.32
CA ARG A 40 0.09 -1.63 18.10
C ARG A 40 -0.47 -0.35 17.46
N ALA A 41 -0.10 0.81 17.98
CA ALA A 41 -0.50 2.11 17.41
C ALA A 41 0.01 2.28 15.98
N TYR A 42 1.27 1.91 15.73
CA TYR A 42 1.86 1.94 14.39
C TYR A 42 1.12 1.02 13.40
N ARG A 43 0.88 -0.24 13.76
CA ARG A 43 0.19 -1.22 12.90
C ARG A 43 -1.26 -0.79 12.60
N ARG A 44 -1.98 -0.21 13.57
CA ARG A 44 -3.33 0.36 13.33
C ARG A 44 -3.28 1.54 12.36
N GLY A 45 -2.32 2.45 12.53
CA GLY A 45 -2.11 3.58 11.63
C GLY A 45 -1.83 3.13 10.19
N LEU A 46 -0.98 2.13 10.02
CA LEU A 46 -0.66 1.54 8.72
C LEU A 46 -1.89 0.90 8.06
N ALA A 47 -2.64 0.08 8.80
CA ALA A 47 -3.86 -0.54 8.28
C ALA A 47 -4.92 0.50 7.90
N ARG A 48 -5.07 1.58 8.69
CA ARG A 48 -6.00 2.67 8.37
C ARG A 48 -5.59 3.40 7.09
N ARG A 49 -4.30 3.72 6.90
CA ARG A 49 -3.82 4.37 5.68
C ARG A 49 -4.08 3.50 4.45
N ARG A 50 -3.73 2.21 4.54
CA ARG A 50 -3.90 1.30 3.42
C ARG A 50 -5.37 1.03 3.07
N THR A 51 -6.28 1.04 4.06
CA THR A 51 -7.72 0.85 3.80
C THR A 51 -8.32 2.04 3.07
N VAL A 52 -7.87 3.26 3.39
CA VAL A 52 -8.24 4.47 2.65
C VAL A 52 -7.76 4.40 1.21
N THR A 53 -6.50 4.00 0.96
CA THR A 53 -5.98 3.83 -0.40
C THR A 53 -6.76 2.78 -1.18
N SER A 54 -7.02 1.61 -0.58
CA SER A 54 -7.84 0.56 -1.19
C SER A 54 -9.25 1.06 -1.54
N ALA A 55 -9.89 1.83 -0.64
CA ALA A 55 -11.21 2.40 -0.90
C ALA A 55 -11.19 3.41 -2.07
N ILE A 56 -10.16 4.25 -2.15
CA ILE A 56 -9.98 5.19 -3.27
C ILE A 56 -9.79 4.44 -4.59
N LEU A 57 -8.99 3.37 -4.61
CA LEU A 57 -8.81 2.55 -5.83
C LEU A 57 -10.11 1.89 -6.29
N VAL A 58 -10.91 1.36 -5.35
CA VAL A 58 -12.25 0.82 -5.66
C VAL A 58 -13.15 1.91 -6.22
N LEU A 59 -13.14 3.11 -5.62
CA LEU A 59 -13.94 4.23 -6.09
C LEU A 59 -13.55 4.68 -7.51
N ILE A 60 -12.26 4.80 -7.79
CA ILE A 60 -11.74 5.11 -9.13
C ILE A 60 -12.16 4.02 -10.13
N GLY A 61 -11.98 2.74 -9.78
CA GLY A 61 -12.39 1.63 -10.63
C GLY A 61 -13.91 1.63 -10.91
N ALA A 62 -14.73 1.90 -9.89
CA ALA A 62 -16.18 1.98 -10.02
C ALA A 62 -16.61 3.16 -10.91
N LEU A 63 -15.96 4.33 -10.78
CA LEU A 63 -16.15 5.46 -11.69
C LEU A 63 -15.80 5.03 -13.13
N ILE A 64 -14.59 4.52 -13.38
CA ILE A 64 -14.20 4.12 -14.74
C ILE A 64 -15.18 3.09 -15.33
N ALA A 65 -15.58 2.08 -14.54
CA ALA A 65 -16.58 1.10 -14.97
C ALA A 65 -17.93 1.77 -15.29
N GLY A 66 -18.41 2.66 -14.43
CA GLY A 66 -19.66 3.42 -14.64
C GLY A 66 -19.62 4.29 -15.91
N TYR A 67 -18.47 4.89 -16.22
CA TYR A 67 -18.26 5.64 -17.46
C TYR A 67 -18.47 4.76 -18.70
N TYR A 68 -17.89 3.56 -18.72
CA TYR A 68 -18.04 2.65 -19.85
C TYR A 68 -19.44 2.02 -19.93
N VAL A 69 -20.00 1.59 -18.79
CA VAL A 69 -21.34 0.97 -18.75
C VAL A 69 -22.44 1.97 -19.13
N SER A 70 -22.28 3.26 -18.81
CA SER A 70 -23.26 4.29 -19.19
C SER A 70 -23.29 4.61 -20.68
N GLY A 71 -22.34 4.12 -21.48
CA GLY A 71 -22.23 4.44 -22.90
C GLY A 71 -21.79 5.88 -23.19
N MET A 72 -21.25 6.61 -22.20
CA MET A 72 -20.68 7.94 -22.41
C MET A 72 -19.56 7.96 -23.45
N ASP A 73 -18.80 6.85 -23.55
CA ASP A 73 -17.74 6.63 -24.55
C ASP A 73 -18.29 6.73 -25.98
N ALA A 74 -19.38 5.99 -26.27
CA ALA A 74 -20.03 6.01 -27.57
C ALA A 74 -20.64 7.39 -27.90
N ARG A 75 -21.07 8.14 -26.89
CA ARG A 75 -21.55 9.52 -27.09
C ARG A 75 -20.42 10.49 -27.39
N MET A 76 -19.24 10.31 -26.81
CA MET A 76 -18.04 11.12 -27.08
C MET A 76 -17.51 10.88 -28.49
N ASP A 77 -17.47 9.64 -28.96
CA ASP A 77 -17.00 9.29 -30.31
C ASP A 77 -17.89 9.86 -31.43
N ALA A 78 -19.17 10.14 -31.13
CA ALA A 78 -20.10 10.75 -32.07
C ALA A 78 -19.96 12.28 -32.20
N ILE A 79 -19.15 12.94 -31.36
CA ILE A 79 -18.99 14.40 -31.36
C ILE A 79 -18.12 14.90 -32.53
N PRO A 80 -16.95 14.30 -32.85
CA PRO A 80 -16.09 14.76 -33.95
C PRO A 80 -16.77 14.71 -35.33
N GLU A 81 -17.73 13.79 -35.53
CA GLU A 81 -18.51 13.72 -36.78
C GLU A 81 -19.49 14.88 -36.93
N ARG A 82 -19.88 15.53 -35.82
CA ARG A 82 -20.78 16.70 -35.80
C ARG A 82 -20.05 18.03 -35.96
N ASP A 83 -18.78 18.11 -35.58
CA ASP A 83 -17.94 19.30 -35.74
C ASP A 83 -17.28 19.40 -37.13
N ARG A 84 -17.58 18.47 -38.05
CA ARG A 84 -17.22 18.67 -39.46
C ARG A 84 -18.02 19.85 -40.02
N PRO A 85 -17.36 20.87 -40.62
CA PRO A 85 -18.03 22.05 -41.13
C PRO A 85 -18.83 21.67 -42.38
N ALA A 86 -20.07 21.23 -42.18
CA ALA A 86 -21.04 21.08 -43.24
C ALA A 86 -21.98 22.29 -43.16
N LEU A 87 -21.73 23.24 -44.06
CA LEU A 87 -22.58 24.35 -44.53
C LEU A 87 -22.13 25.79 -44.22
N PRO A 88 -22.45 26.73 -45.13
CA PRO A 88 -21.94 28.10 -45.16
C PRO A 88 -22.49 28.96 -44.02
N ASP A 89 -21.67 29.91 -43.58
CA ASP A 89 -21.98 30.98 -42.63
C ASP A 89 -23.43 31.47 -42.73
N GLY A 90 -24.23 31.29 -41.68
CA GLY A 90 -25.48 32.07 -41.52
C GLY A 90 -26.66 31.41 -40.81
N ALA A 91 -26.63 30.11 -40.51
CA ALA A 91 -27.68 29.48 -39.71
C ALA A 91 -27.22 29.31 -38.26
N ASP A 92 -27.80 30.09 -37.35
CA ASP A 92 -27.69 29.88 -35.91
C ASP A 92 -28.24 28.47 -35.59
N ASP A 93 -27.36 27.47 -35.50
CA ASP A 93 -27.74 26.14 -35.03
C ASP A 93 -28.09 26.24 -33.54
N PRO A 94 -29.32 25.92 -33.10
CA PRO A 94 -29.69 25.92 -31.69
C PRO A 94 -29.15 24.70 -30.91
N ARG A 95 -28.48 23.75 -31.57
CA ARG A 95 -27.92 22.52 -30.94
C ARG A 95 -26.58 22.64 -30.15
N PRO A 96 -25.77 23.73 -30.18
CA PRO A 96 -24.50 23.77 -29.46
C PRO A 96 -24.67 23.88 -27.94
N ALA A 97 -25.85 24.24 -27.44
CA ALA A 97 -26.10 24.34 -26.00
C ALA A 97 -26.05 22.97 -25.29
N GLU A 98 -26.63 21.93 -25.89
CA GLU A 98 -26.64 20.58 -25.31
C GLU A 98 -25.25 19.93 -25.34
N GLY A 99 -24.52 20.10 -26.44
CA GLY A 99 -23.15 19.60 -26.58
C GLY A 99 -22.20 20.20 -25.55
N LYS A 100 -22.30 21.51 -25.28
CA LYS A 100 -21.49 22.21 -24.28
C LYS A 100 -21.75 21.71 -22.85
N GLN A 101 -23.02 21.40 -22.51
CA GLN A 101 -23.35 20.86 -21.19
C GLN A 101 -22.80 19.44 -21.00
N PHE A 102 -22.92 18.59 -22.01
CA PHE A 102 -22.35 17.24 -21.98
C PHE A 102 -20.82 17.28 -21.85
N ALA A 103 -20.14 18.10 -22.67
CA ALA A 103 -18.70 18.27 -22.60
C ALA A 103 -18.24 18.76 -21.22
N ARG A 104 -18.97 19.72 -20.61
CA ARG A 104 -18.69 20.18 -19.25
C ARG A 104 -18.86 19.04 -18.23
N LEU A 105 -19.89 18.22 -18.34
CA LEU A 105 -20.11 17.08 -17.44
C LEU A 105 -19.00 16.04 -17.56
N VAL A 106 -18.59 15.68 -18.78
CA VAL A 106 -17.46 14.77 -19.03
C VAL A 106 -16.16 15.36 -18.48
N ALA A 107 -15.90 16.65 -18.68
CA ALA A 107 -14.71 17.32 -18.16
C ALA A 107 -14.67 17.33 -16.63
N VAL A 108 -15.78 17.66 -15.96
CA VAL A 108 -15.89 17.60 -14.49
C VAL A 108 -15.69 16.17 -14.01
N TYR A 109 -16.32 15.20 -14.67
CA TYR A 109 -16.18 13.79 -14.35
C TYR A 109 -14.72 13.31 -14.35
N TRP A 110 -14.00 13.55 -15.45
CA TRP A 110 -12.59 13.18 -15.56
C TRP A 110 -11.69 14.00 -14.63
N SER A 111 -12.05 15.25 -14.34
CA SER A 111 -11.36 16.06 -13.33
C SER A 111 -11.45 15.43 -11.94
N VAL A 112 -12.62 14.89 -11.56
CA VAL A 112 -12.79 14.14 -10.31
C VAL A 112 -11.94 12.88 -10.30
N VAL A 113 -11.94 12.11 -11.39
CA VAL A 113 -11.10 10.89 -11.51
C VAL A 113 -9.61 11.24 -11.35
N MET A 114 -9.12 12.26 -12.06
CA MET A 114 -7.72 12.71 -11.95
C MET A 114 -7.39 13.22 -10.55
N GLY A 115 -8.31 13.94 -9.92
CA GLY A 115 -8.18 14.37 -8.52
C GLY A 115 -8.05 13.19 -7.56
N LEU A 116 -8.87 12.15 -7.71
CA LEU A 116 -8.79 10.93 -6.90
C LEU A 116 -7.47 10.18 -7.11
N VAL A 117 -7.00 10.06 -8.36
CA VAL A 117 -5.69 9.46 -8.67
C VAL A 117 -4.57 10.24 -8.01
N PHE A 118 -4.59 11.57 -8.11
CA PHE A 118 -3.61 12.44 -7.47
C PHE A 118 -3.59 12.24 -5.94
N VAL A 119 -4.75 12.22 -5.29
CA VAL A 119 -4.86 11.92 -3.85
C VAL A 119 -4.29 10.54 -3.51
N ALA A 120 -4.58 9.52 -4.33
CA ALA A 120 -4.02 8.17 -4.12
C ALA A 120 -2.49 8.16 -4.17
N VAL A 121 -1.88 8.89 -5.12
CA VAL A 121 -0.42 9.04 -5.23
C VAL A 121 0.15 9.77 -4.01
N CYS A 122 -0.45 10.88 -3.58
CA CYS A 122 -0.02 11.59 -2.37
C CYS A 122 -0.06 10.70 -1.12
N LEU A 123 -1.12 9.89 -0.97
CA LEU A 123 -1.23 8.92 0.11
C LEU A 123 -0.15 7.83 0.01
N ALA A 124 0.15 7.34 -1.19
CA ALA A 124 1.20 6.35 -1.42
C ALA A 124 2.59 6.88 -1.03
N VAL A 125 2.91 8.13 -1.42
CA VAL A 125 4.17 8.78 -1.03
C VAL A 125 4.25 8.94 0.49
N LYS A 126 3.17 9.41 1.12
CA LYS A 126 3.13 9.55 2.59
C LYS A 126 3.31 8.20 3.30
N ASP A 127 2.72 7.14 2.78
CA ASP A 127 2.88 5.79 3.34
C ASP A 127 4.31 5.26 3.17
N PHE A 128 4.94 5.53 2.02
CA PHE A 128 6.34 5.19 1.78
C PHE A 128 7.27 5.87 2.79
N TRP A 129 7.10 7.18 3.02
CA TRP A 129 7.89 7.91 4.01
C TRP A 129 7.66 7.40 5.44
N ALA A 130 6.42 7.14 5.83
CA ALA A 130 6.11 6.59 7.15
C ALA A 130 6.72 5.18 7.35
N THR A 131 6.71 4.35 6.30
CA THR A 131 7.32 3.02 6.31
C THR A 131 8.84 3.12 6.42
N ARG A 132 9.46 4.04 5.66
CA ARG A 132 10.90 4.29 5.71
C ARG A 132 11.37 4.74 7.09
N THR A 133 10.70 5.73 7.68
CA THR A 133 11.09 6.25 9.00
C THR A 133 11.01 5.17 10.08
N TYR A 134 9.95 4.36 10.06
CA TYR A 134 9.80 3.24 10.98
C TYR A 134 10.89 2.17 10.80
N TRP A 135 11.20 1.79 9.56
CA TRP A 135 12.26 0.83 9.27
C TRP A 135 13.63 1.32 9.76
N MET A 136 13.94 2.60 9.61
CA MET A 136 15.20 3.16 10.10
C MET A 136 15.27 3.17 11.63
N ALA A 137 14.16 3.43 12.33
CA ALA A 137 14.12 3.33 13.78
C ALA A 137 14.36 1.89 14.25
N ARG A 138 13.65 0.92 13.66
CA ARG A 138 13.85 -0.51 14.00
C ARG A 138 15.21 -1.05 13.62
N TYR A 139 15.79 -0.62 12.50
CA TYR A 139 17.12 -1.02 12.11
C TYR A 139 18.18 -0.59 13.12
N LYS A 140 18.04 0.61 13.71
CA LYS A 140 18.96 1.10 14.75
C LYS A 140 18.88 0.25 16.02
N GLU A 141 17.68 -0.11 16.46
CA GLU A 141 17.48 -0.97 17.62
C GLU A 141 18.05 -2.38 17.38
N LEU A 142 17.77 -2.97 16.23
CA LEU A 142 18.28 -4.30 15.89
C LEU A 142 19.81 -4.35 15.83
N ARG A 143 20.43 -3.26 15.34
CA ARG A 143 21.89 -3.11 15.33
C ARG A 143 22.45 -2.99 16.76
N ALA A 144 21.83 -2.19 17.63
CA ALA A 144 22.26 -2.06 19.01
C ALA A 144 22.16 -3.41 19.78
N ASP A 145 21.11 -4.18 19.53
CA ASP A 145 20.96 -5.53 20.09
C ASP A 145 22.05 -6.49 19.58
N HIS A 146 22.37 -6.45 18.29
CA HIS A 146 23.46 -7.24 17.72
C HIS A 146 24.83 -6.84 18.29
N GLU A 147 25.10 -5.54 18.43
CA GLU A 147 26.35 -5.06 19.04
C GLU A 147 26.46 -5.52 20.51
N THR A 148 25.35 -5.51 21.26
CA THR A 148 25.30 -5.98 22.65
C THR A 148 25.55 -7.49 22.73
N LYS A 149 24.94 -8.28 21.85
CA LYS A 149 25.18 -9.75 21.77
C LYS A 149 26.64 -10.05 21.43
N LEU A 150 27.19 -9.37 20.41
CA LEU A 150 28.60 -9.53 20.03
C LEU A 150 29.55 -9.16 21.18
N GLN A 151 29.26 -8.09 21.93
CA GLN A 151 30.07 -7.72 23.10
C GLN A 151 30.01 -8.78 24.21
N ARG A 152 28.84 -9.35 24.46
CA ARG A 152 28.66 -10.45 25.42
C ARG A 152 29.44 -11.69 24.99
N ASP A 153 29.32 -12.09 23.73
CA ASP A 153 30.01 -13.26 23.20
C ASP A 153 31.53 -13.07 23.25
N LEU A 154 32.03 -11.88 22.90
CA LEU A 154 33.45 -11.55 23.03
C LEU A 154 33.94 -11.57 24.48
N ALA A 155 33.12 -11.14 25.45
CA ALA A 155 33.47 -11.20 26.86
C ALA A 155 33.58 -12.65 27.36
N VAL A 156 32.60 -13.49 27.00
CA VAL A 156 32.63 -14.95 27.31
C VAL A 156 33.85 -15.60 26.69
N HIS A 157 34.15 -15.29 25.42
CA HIS A 157 35.28 -15.88 24.71
C HIS A 157 36.64 -15.46 25.30
N ARG A 158 36.76 -14.22 25.82
CA ARG A 158 37.95 -13.77 26.58
C ARG A 158 38.09 -14.53 27.90
N GLN A 159 36.99 -14.73 28.62
CA GLN A 159 37.00 -15.46 29.88
C GLN A 159 37.40 -16.92 29.69
N GLN A 160 36.85 -17.60 28.67
CA GLN A 160 37.25 -18.96 28.30
C GLN A 160 38.76 -19.04 27.97
N ARG A 161 39.28 -18.07 27.22
CA ARG A 161 40.72 -18.03 26.88
C ARG A 161 41.62 -17.82 28.11
N LEU A 162 41.18 -17.02 29.09
CA LEU A 162 41.92 -16.83 30.34
C LEU A 162 41.90 -18.11 31.18
N ASN A 163 40.75 -18.77 31.31
CA ASN A 163 40.62 -20.04 32.05
C ASN A 163 41.51 -21.14 31.44
N ALA A 164 41.56 -21.26 30.10
CA ALA A 164 42.39 -22.25 29.42
C ALA A 164 43.91 -22.05 29.62
N ARG A 165 44.34 -20.86 30.04
CA ARG A 165 45.77 -20.55 30.28
C ARG A 165 46.23 -20.86 31.71
N VAL A 166 45.31 -21.11 32.65
CA VAL A 166 45.67 -21.41 34.05
C VAL A 166 46.07 -22.89 34.14
N PRO A 167 47.35 -23.23 34.41
CA PRO A 167 47.80 -24.62 34.46
C PRO A 167 47.13 -25.34 35.64
N GLY A 168 46.52 -26.50 35.37
CA GLY A 168 45.89 -27.34 36.40
C GLY A 168 44.38 -27.13 36.60
N LEU A 169 43.75 -26.18 35.91
CA LEU A 169 42.28 -26.12 35.85
C LEU A 169 41.79 -27.16 34.83
N LYS A 170 41.05 -28.18 35.28
CA LYS A 170 40.34 -29.10 34.37
C LYS A 170 39.42 -28.25 33.48
N PRO A 171 39.44 -28.37 32.15
CA PRO A 171 38.49 -27.67 31.30
C PRO A 171 37.07 -27.98 31.80
N PRO A 172 36.15 -27.00 31.81
CA PRO A 172 34.77 -27.27 32.18
C PRO A 172 34.26 -28.41 31.30
N GLU A 173 33.87 -29.52 31.93
CA GLU A 173 33.18 -30.61 31.23
C GLU A 173 31.93 -29.99 30.61
N ASP A 174 31.88 -30.05 29.28
CA ASP A 174 30.82 -29.46 28.48
C ASP A 174 29.57 -30.34 28.62
N ASP A 175 28.87 -30.22 29.76
CA ASP A 175 27.62 -30.93 30.05
C ASP A 175 26.46 -30.48 29.15
N THR A 176 26.69 -29.61 28.15
CA THR A 176 25.68 -29.25 27.16
C THR A 176 25.50 -30.31 26.05
N ALA A 177 26.23 -31.43 26.10
CA ALA A 177 26.22 -32.45 25.06
C ALA A 177 24.97 -33.37 25.03
N THR A 178 24.05 -33.35 26.01
CA THR A 178 22.91 -34.30 26.02
C THR A 178 21.67 -33.75 26.73
N ASP A 179 20.99 -32.80 26.10
CA ASP A 179 19.54 -32.67 26.23
C ASP A 179 18.95 -32.69 24.81
N GLU A 180 18.98 -33.88 24.19
CA GLU A 180 18.10 -34.15 23.05
C GLU A 180 16.65 -34.06 23.57
N PRO A 181 15.80 -33.19 22.99
CA PRO A 181 14.41 -33.13 23.38
C PRO A 181 13.74 -34.48 23.07
N PRO A 182 12.93 -35.05 23.98
CA PRO A 182 12.20 -36.27 23.71
C PRO A 182 11.26 -36.07 22.52
N VAL A 183 11.31 -37.04 21.59
CA VAL A 183 10.56 -37.12 20.33
C VAL A 183 9.05 -37.19 20.57
#